data_AF-A0A397TRQ8-F1
#
_entry.id   AF-A0A397TRQ8-F1
#
_cell.length_a   1.000
_cell.length_b   1.000
_cell.length_c   1.000
_cell.angle_alpha   90.00
_cell.angle_beta   90.00
_cell.angle_gamma   90.00
#
_symmetry.space_group_name_H-M   'P 1'
#
loop_
_entity.id
_entity.type
_entity.pdbx_description
1 polymer ?
#
loop_
_entity_poly.entity_id
_entity_poly.type
_entity_poly.pdbx_seq_one_letter_code
_entity_poly.pdbx_strand_id
1 'polypeptide(L)'
;MLEIGNNTQICPTDISDKFQLENGWALKSNQRYGQRGSGKHIIVIVKAYLEGFFLAENVNKTDQISAKDMVIELNKLAEEGEI
;
A
#
# COMPACT_ATOMS: atom_id res chain seq x y z
N MET A 1 25.03 -19.50 51.45
CA MET A 1 24.36 -20.80 51.21
C MET A 1 22.93 -20.47 50.80
N LEU A 2 22.66 -20.62 49.50
CA LEU A 2 21.39 -20.73 48.77
C LEU A 2 20.21 -19.76 49.04
N GLU A 3 19.99 -18.94 48.01
CA GLU A 3 18.72 -18.37 47.52
C GLU A 3 17.57 -19.37 47.46
N ILE A 4 16.31 -18.96 47.74
CA ILE A 4 15.06 -19.26 46.97
C ILE A 4 13.94 -18.32 47.51
N GLY A 5 13.08 -17.61 46.77
CA GLY A 5 12.88 -17.43 45.34
C GLY A 5 11.91 -16.27 45.11
N ASN A 6 12.24 -15.42 44.14
CA ASN A 6 11.42 -14.29 43.72
C ASN A 6 10.24 -14.79 42.87
N ASN A 7 9.02 -14.52 43.33
CA ASN A 7 7.82 -14.93 42.62
C ASN A 7 7.66 -14.07 41.37
N THR A 8 7.68 -14.74 40.23
CA THR A 8 7.73 -14.14 38.90
C THR A 8 6.36 -13.61 38.53
N GLN A 9 6.25 -12.30 38.29
CA GLN A 9 5.26 -11.79 37.35
C GLN A 9 6.01 -11.02 36.26
N ILE A 10 6.47 -11.78 35.26
CA ILE A 10 6.86 -11.21 33.98
C ILE A 10 5.54 -10.72 33.36
N CYS A 11 5.30 -9.42 33.44
CA CYS A 11 4.30 -8.76 32.62
C CYS A 11 4.64 -9.13 31.16
N PRO A 12 3.68 -9.60 30.35
CA PRO A 12 3.94 -9.84 28.95
C PRO A 12 4.52 -8.55 28.38
N THR A 13 5.75 -8.62 27.87
CA THR A 13 6.44 -7.49 27.26
C THR A 13 5.49 -6.87 26.26
N ASP A 14 4.95 -5.73 26.68
CA ASP A 14 3.83 -5.08 26.06
C ASP A 14 4.26 -4.74 24.64
N ILE A 15 3.53 -5.25 23.65
CA ILE A 15 3.81 -4.99 22.23
C ILE A 15 3.83 -3.48 21.96
N SER A 16 3.24 -2.69 22.87
CA SER A 16 3.40 -1.25 23.06
C SER A 16 4.85 -0.77 22.94
N ASP A 17 5.83 -1.40 23.60
CA ASP A 17 7.21 -0.89 23.66
C ASP A 17 7.95 -0.99 22.31
N LYS A 18 7.50 -1.88 21.41
CA LYS A 18 8.14 -2.04 20.10
C LYS A 18 7.61 -1.05 19.06
N PHE A 19 6.43 -0.47 19.27
CA PHE A 19 5.77 0.41 18.30
C PHE A 19 5.03 1.55 19.00
N GLN A 20 5.72 2.28 19.88
CA GLN A 20 5.17 3.50 20.47
C GLN A 20 5.02 4.56 19.38
N LEU A 21 3.78 4.72 18.90
CA LEU A 21 3.42 5.82 18.01
C LEU A 21 3.47 7.11 18.82
N GLU A 22 4.00 8.17 18.22
CA GLU A 22 4.07 9.47 18.90
C GLU A 22 2.68 9.93 19.35
N ASN A 23 2.63 10.60 20.50
CA ASN A 23 1.39 11.17 21.02
C ASN A 23 0.75 12.08 19.97
N GLY A 24 -0.47 11.74 19.58
CA GLY A 24 -1.19 12.48 18.55
C GLY A 24 -0.99 12.00 17.12
N TRP A 25 -0.37 10.83 16.87
CA TRP A 25 -0.31 10.18 15.56
C TRP A 25 -1.68 10.06 14.87
N ALA A 26 -2.72 9.79 15.64
CA ALA A 26 -4.09 9.63 15.13
C ALA A 26 -4.90 10.94 15.13
N LEU A 27 -4.32 12.07 15.57
CA LEU A 27 -5.01 13.34 15.54
C LEU A 27 -5.12 13.85 14.10
N LYS A 28 -6.33 14.25 13.72
CA LYS A 28 -6.61 14.80 12.38
C LYS A 28 -5.72 16.01 12.03
N SER A 29 -5.31 16.80 13.02
CA SER A 29 -4.38 17.92 12.86
C SER A 29 -2.96 17.49 12.47
N ASN A 30 -2.56 16.27 12.85
CA ASN A 30 -1.22 15.73 12.68
C ASN A 30 -1.14 14.72 11.51
N GLN A 31 -2.24 14.54 10.78
CA GLN A 31 -2.31 13.66 9.63
C GLN A 31 -1.44 14.23 8.50
N ARG A 32 -0.30 13.58 8.21
CA ARG A 32 0.65 14.02 7.17
C ARG A 32 0.07 13.97 5.76
N TYR A 33 -0.83 13.03 5.52
CA TYR A 33 -1.51 12.87 4.24
C TYR A 33 -2.83 13.65 4.30
N GLY A 34 -3.14 14.42 3.25
CA GLY A 34 -4.31 15.29 3.17
C GLY A 34 -5.65 14.56 3.40
N GLN A 35 -6.76 15.28 3.27
CA GLN A 35 -8.08 14.70 3.54
C GLN A 35 -8.27 13.36 2.80
N ARG A 36 -8.74 12.36 3.56
CA ARG A 36 -9.07 11.04 3.01
C ARG A 36 -10.09 11.25 1.88
N GLY A 37 -9.71 10.92 0.65
CA GLY A 37 -10.56 11.06 -0.53
C GLY A 37 -10.46 12.39 -1.30
N SER A 38 -9.56 13.30 -0.91
CA SER A 38 -9.31 14.54 -1.67
C SER A 38 -8.08 14.46 -2.59
N GLY A 39 -7.51 13.27 -2.77
CA GLY A 39 -6.37 13.04 -3.64
C GLY A 39 -6.78 12.88 -5.10
N LYS A 40 -5.84 13.08 -6.03
CA LYS A 40 -6.06 12.69 -7.43
C LYS A 40 -6.22 11.17 -7.50
N HIS A 41 -7.38 10.74 -7.97
CA HIS A 41 -7.64 9.33 -8.23
C HIS A 41 -7.20 8.98 -9.65
N ILE A 42 -6.81 7.72 -9.84
CA ILE A 42 -6.67 7.15 -11.18
C ILE A 42 -8.03 7.25 -11.88
N ILE A 43 -8.02 7.75 -13.11
CA ILE A 43 -9.21 7.85 -13.95
C ILE A 43 -9.71 6.44 -14.25
N VAL A 44 -11.03 6.24 -14.23
CA VAL A 44 -11.67 4.92 -14.45
C VAL A 44 -11.21 4.25 -15.75
N ILE A 45 -10.98 5.04 -16.80
CA ILE A 45 -10.50 4.55 -18.10
C ILE A 45 -9.10 3.94 -17.97
N VAL A 46 -8.17 4.62 -17.30
CA VAL A 46 -6.82 4.11 -17.03
C VAL A 46 -6.88 2.81 -16.22
N LYS A 47 -7.81 2.72 -15.24
CA LYS A 47 -8.04 1.48 -14.48
C LYS A 47 -8.50 0.33 -15.38
N ALA A 48 -9.42 0.59 -16.31
CA ALA A 48 -9.93 -0.44 -17.23
C ALA A 48 -8.83 -0.98 -18.17
N TYR A 49 -7.95 -0.12 -18.68
CA TYR A 49 -6.81 -0.57 -19.49
C TYR A 49 -5.85 -1.45 -18.70
N LEU A 50 -5.50 -1.06 -17.48
CA LEU A 50 -4.64 -1.87 -16.60
C LEU A 50 -5.27 -3.23 -16.28
N GLU A 51 -6.58 -3.28 -16.05
CA GLU A 51 -7.30 -4.54 -15.85
C GLU A 51 -7.27 -5.42 -17.11
N GLY A 52 -7.47 -4.84 -18.30
CA GLY A 52 -7.38 -5.58 -19.57
C GLY A 52 -6.00 -6.18 -19.82
N PHE A 53 -4.94 -5.42 -19.55
CA PHE A 53 -3.56 -5.89 -19.67
C PHE A 53 -3.27 -7.07 -18.72
N PHE A 54 -3.69 -6.96 -17.47
CA PHE A 54 -3.47 -8.02 -16.48
C PHE A 54 -4.31 -9.28 -16.75
N LEU A 55 -5.53 -9.12 -17.24
CA LEU A 55 -6.39 -10.25 -17.58
C LEU A 55 -5.87 -11.03 -18.79
N ALA A 56 -5.36 -10.34 -19.82
CA ALA A 56 -4.75 -10.97 -20.99
C ALA A 56 -3.55 -11.85 -20.60
N GLU A 57 -2.69 -11.34 -19.70
CA GLU A 57 -1.56 -12.08 -19.14
C GLU A 57 -1.99 -13.36 -18.41
N ASN A 58 -3.10 -13.31 -17.67
CA ASN A 58 -3.58 -14.48 -16.92
C ASN A 58 -4.17 -15.57 -17.82
N VAL A 59 -4.71 -15.20 -18.99
CA VAL A 59 -5.22 -16.16 -19.98
C VAL A 59 -4.08 -16.82 -20.73
N ASN A 60 -3.00 -16.09 -21.01
CA ASN A 60 -1.86 -16.62 -21.74
C ASN A 60 -0.55 -15.96 -21.31
N LYS A 61 0.39 -16.76 -20.78
CA LYS A 61 1.68 -16.26 -20.27
C LYS A 61 2.56 -15.62 -21.34
N THR A 62 2.35 -15.93 -22.62
CA THR A 62 3.09 -15.27 -23.70
C THR A 62 2.61 -13.85 -23.96
N ASP A 63 1.40 -13.52 -23.53
CA ASP A 63 0.80 -12.19 -23.62
C ASP A 63 1.06 -11.39 -22.33
N GLN A 64 2.03 -11.85 -21.52
CA GLN A 64 2.52 -11.15 -20.35
C GLN A 64 3.14 -9.83 -20.77
N ILE A 65 2.45 -8.75 -20.44
CA ILE A 65 2.92 -7.39 -20.65
C ILE A 65 3.56 -6.91 -19.36
N SER A 66 4.82 -6.48 -19.41
CA SER A 66 5.49 -6.03 -18.19
C SER A 66 4.92 -4.69 -17.72
N ALA A 67 5.07 -4.36 -16.44
CA ALA A 67 4.64 -3.05 -15.93
C ALA A 67 5.28 -1.87 -16.69
N LYS A 68 6.50 -2.05 -17.25
CA LYS A 68 7.16 -1.04 -18.08
C LYS A 68 6.43 -0.87 -19.41
N ASP A 69 6.02 -1.97 -20.03
CA ASP A 69 5.30 -1.97 -21.30
C ASP A 69 3.89 -1.41 -21.13
N MET A 70 3.20 -1.70 -20.01
CA MET A 70 1.91 -1.07 -19.68
C MET A 70 2.01 0.46 -19.63
N VAL A 71 3.09 1.00 -19.07
CA VAL A 71 3.31 2.45 -19.03
C VAL A 71 3.54 3.02 -20.42
N ILE A 72 4.27 2.31 -21.28
CA ILE A 72 4.48 2.72 -22.68
C ILE A 72 3.16 2.77 -23.44
N GLU A 73 2.31 1.73 -23.31
CA GLU A 73 1.00 1.69 -23.96
C GLU A 73 0.06 2.78 -23.45
N LEU A 74 0.05 3.04 -22.14
CA LEU A 74 -0.75 4.15 -21.59
C LEU A 74 -0.27 5.51 -22.12
N ASN A 75 1.03 5.73 -22.28
CA ASN A 75 1.54 6.98 -22.86
C ASN A 75 1.10 7.15 -24.31
N LYS A 76 1.08 6.07 -25.11
CA LYS A 76 0.56 6.13 -26.49
C LYS A 76 -0.92 6.51 -26.52
N LEU A 77 -1.73 5.88 -25.65
CA LEU A 77 -3.16 6.22 -25.53
C LEU A 77 -3.38 7.68 -25.14
N ALA A 78 -2.50 8.25 -24.30
CA ALA A 78 -2.55 9.67 -23.94
C ALA A 78 -2.15 10.58 -25.11
N GLU A 79 -1.14 10.19 -25.89
CA GLU A 79 -0.73 10.90 -27.12
C GLU A 79 -1.83 10.88 -28.19
N GLU A 80 -2.59 9.78 -28.27
CA GLU A 80 -3.74 9.60 -29.16
C GLU A 80 -5.02 10.31 -28.68
N GLY A 81 -5.04 10.78 -27.42
CA GLY A 81 -6.17 11.48 -26.83
C GLY A 81 -7.30 10.57 -26.33
N GLU A 82 -7.03 9.27 -26.18
CA GLU A 82 -7.97 8.27 -25.64
C GLU A 82 -8.06 8.34 -24.11
N ILE A 83 -7.04 8.92 -23.43
CA ILE A 83 -7.01 9.13 -21.96
C ILE A 83 -6.50 10.51 -21.54
#